data_AF-Q0AEL1-F1
#
_entry.id   AF-Q0AEL1-F1
#
_cell.length_a   1.000
_cell.length_b   1.000
_cell.length_c   1.000
_cell.angle_alpha   90.00
_cell.angle_beta   90.00
_cell.angle_gamma   90.00
#
_symmetry.space_group_name_H-M   'P 1'
#
loop_
_entity.id
_entity.type
_entity.pdbx_description
1 polymer ?
#
loop_
_entity_poly.entity_id
_entity_poly.type
_entity_poly.pdbx_seq_one_letter_code
_entity_poly.pdbx_strand_id
1 'polypeptide(L)' 'MRSMLQAWREYLMLTQEEMAKRMGITQAGYAQIEAAKRPRKAALEKAATAMGITLEQLAY' A
#
# COMPACT_ATOMS: atom_id res chain seq x y z
N MET A 1 -15.49 3.12 -1.91
CA MET A 1 -15.13 1.85 -1.24
C MET A 1 -13.66 1.94 -0.87
N ARG A 2 -13.30 1.84 0.42
CA ARG A 2 -11.89 1.89 0.83
C ARG A 2 -11.20 0.61 0.33
N SER A 3 -9.99 0.74 -0.23
CA SER A 3 -9.20 -0.43 -0.62
C SER A 3 -8.61 -1.09 0.64
N MET A 4 -8.32 -2.38 0.59
CA MET A 4 -7.66 -3.05 1.72
C MET A 4 -6.28 -2.45 2.00
N LEU A 5 -5.61 -1.97 0.95
CA LEU A 5 -4.36 -1.22 1.06
C LEU A 5 -4.53 0.09 1.85
N GLN A 6 -5.61 0.84 1.61
CA GLN A 6 -5.92 2.03 2.40
C GLN A 6 -6.22 1.67 3.87
N ALA A 7 -6.98 0.60 4.11
CA ALA A 7 -7.34 0.17 5.45
C ALA A 7 -6.12 -0.20 6.30
N TRP A 8 -5.20 -1.00 5.75
CA TRP A 8 -3.95 -1.36 6.44
C TRP A 8 -3.06 -0.16 6.72
N ARG A 9 -2.94 0.76 5.75
CA ARG A 9 -2.17 1.99 5.92
C ARG A 9 -2.70 2.82 7.10
N GLU A 10 -4.02 3.02 7.15
CA GLU A 10 -4.69 3.78 8.22
C GLU A 10 -4.58 3.06 9.57
N TYR A 11 -4.75 1.74 9.61
CA TYR A 11 -4.57 0.93 10.83
C TYR A 11 -3.16 1.05 11.43
N LEU A 12 -2.15 1.10 10.57
CA LEU A 12 -0.75 1.29 10.97
C LEU A 12 -0.37 2.76 11.19
N MET A 13 -1.33 3.69 11.13
CA MET A 13 -1.13 5.12 11.28
C MET A 13 -0.09 5.70 10.31
N LEU A 14 -0.08 5.20 9.07
CA LEU A 14 0.82 5.64 8.00
C LEU A 14 0.12 6.63 7.06
N THR A 15 0.84 7.63 6.61
CA THR A 15 0.45 8.51 5.51
C THR A 15 0.83 7.90 4.16
N GLN A 16 0.27 8.45 3.08
CA GLN A 16 0.69 8.09 1.72
C GLN A 16 2.17 8.43 1.47
N GLU A 17 2.67 9.49 2.09
CA GLU A 17 4.06 9.93 1.95
C GLU A 17 5.02 8.95 2.61
N GLU A 18 4.71 8.49 3.83
CA GLU A 18 5.52 7.49 4.52
C GLU A 18 5.52 6.15 3.78
N MET A 19 4.37 5.71 3.25
CA MET A 19 4.31 4.52 2.41
C MET A 19 5.14 4.67 1.14
N ALA A 20 5.03 5.81 0.45
CA ALA A 20 5.81 6.07 -0.76
C ALA A 20 7.32 6.05 -0.47
N LYS A 21 7.75 6.67 0.63
CA LYS A 21 9.14 6.66 1.10
C LYS A 21 9.64 5.24 1.37
N ARG A 22 8.85 4.43 2.08
CA ARG A 22 9.19 3.02 2.37
C ARG A 22 9.24 2.16 1.11
N MET A 23 8.39 2.44 0.13
CA MET A 23 8.35 1.73 -1.16
C MET A 23 9.39 2.25 -2.18
N GLY A 24 10.09 3.34 -1.88
CA GLY A 24 11.06 3.97 -2.78
C GLY A 24 10.43 4.56 -4.04
N ILE A 25 9.22 5.11 -3.93
CA ILE A 25 8.46 5.73 -5.03
C ILE A 25 7.98 7.13 -4.64
N THR A 26 7.41 7.87 -5.60
CA THR A 26 6.79 9.18 -5.32
C THR A 26 5.44 9.00 -4.61
N GLN A 27 5.04 10.00 -3.80
CA GLN A 27 3.72 10.02 -3.16
C GLN A 27 2.58 9.89 -4.19
N ALA A 28 2.70 10.60 -5.33
CA ALA A 28 1.73 10.49 -6.43
C ALA A 28 1.70 9.06 -7.03
N GLY A 29 2.84 8.40 -7.16
CA GLY A 29 2.92 7.00 -7.59
C GLY A 29 2.23 6.06 -6.60
N TYR A 30 2.39 6.27 -5.29
CA TYR A 30 1.68 5.51 -4.27
C TYR A 30 0.17 5.77 -4.33
N ALA A 31 -0.26 7.03 -4.46
CA ALA A 31 -1.68 7.39 -4.57
C ALA A 31 -2.36 6.70 -5.78
N GLN A 32 -1.66 6.57 -6.91
CA GLN A 32 -2.15 5.81 -8.07
C GLN A 32 -2.30 4.30 -7.76
N ILE A 33 -1.37 3.72 -7.01
CA ILE A 33 -1.47 2.32 -6.56
C ILE A 33 -2.66 2.14 -5.63
N GLU A 34 -2.85 3.04 -4.68
CA GLU A 34 -3.94 2.98 -3.69
C GLU A 34 -5.33 3.17 -4.31
N ALA A 35 -5.43 4.02 -5.34
CA ALA A 35 -6.66 4.28 -6.08
C ALA A 35 -6.98 3.21 -7.15
N ALA A 36 -6.03 2.34 -7.50
CA ALA A 36 -6.24 1.34 -8.53
C ALA A 36 -7.25 0.27 -8.08
N LYS A 37 -8.26 -0.01 -8.92
CA LYS A 37 -9.25 -1.07 -8.64
C LYS A 37 -8.61 -2.46 -8.50
N ARG A 38 -7.52 -2.72 -9.21
CA ARG A 38 -6.74 -3.97 -9.17
C ARG A 38 -5.25 -3.61 -9.27
N PRO A 39 -4.60 -3.29 -8.14
CA PRO A 39 -3.16 -3.05 -8.13
C PRO A 39 -2.40 -4.30 -8.59
N ARG A 40 -1.27 -4.12 -9.26
CA ARG A 40 -0.43 -5.25 -9.70
C ARG A 40 0.09 -6.00 -8.47
N LYS A 41 0.21 -7.33 -8.56
CA LYS A 41 0.73 -8.18 -7.46
C LYS A 41 2.06 -7.66 -6.90
N ALA A 42 3.01 -7.31 -7.77
CA ALA A 42 4.31 -6.77 -7.36
C ALA A 42 4.22 -5.45 -6.56
N ALA A 43 3.20 -4.61 -6.82
CA ALA A 43 2.98 -3.40 -6.04
C ALA A 43 2.40 -3.72 -4.65
N LEU A 44 1.50 -4.71 -4.57
CA LEU A 44 0.97 -5.20 -3.29
C LEU A 44 2.06 -5.87 -2.44
N GLU A 45 2.94 -6.67 -3.04
CA GLU A 45 4.08 -7.29 -2.34
C GLU A 45 5.02 -6.23 -1.75
N LYS A 46 5.35 -5.18 -2.53
CA LYS A 46 6.14 -4.05 -2.03
C LYS A 46 5.42 -3.29 -0.92
N ALA A 47 4.11 -3.08 -1.05
CA ALA A 47 3.33 -2.39 -0.02
C ALA A 47 3.24 -3.20 1.28
N ALA A 48 2.99 -4.51 1.19
CA ALA A 48 2.98 -5.42 2.33
C ALA A 48 4.34 -5.40 3.06
N THR A 49 5.44 -5.49 2.28
CA THR A 49 6.80 -5.38 2.81
C THR A 49 7.03 -4.03 3.52
N ALA A 50 6.60 -2.92 2.93
CA ALA A 50 6.70 -1.58 3.51
C ALA A 50 5.87 -1.41 4.80
N MET A 51 4.78 -2.18 4.93
CA MET A 51 3.93 -2.23 6.12
C MET A 51 4.43 -3.21 7.18
N GLY A 52 5.37 -4.11 6.84
CA GLY A 52 5.84 -5.17 7.73
C GLY A 52 4.84 -6.33 7.90
N ILE A 53 3.97 -6.53 6.91
CA ILE A 53 2.95 -7.60 6.87
C ILE A 53 3.19 -8.50 5.66
N THR A 54 2.53 -9.66 5.63
CA THR A 54 2.57 -10.54 4.46
C THR A 54 1.58 -10.10 3.38
N LEU A 55 1.78 -10.57 2.14
CA LEU A 55 0.83 -10.31 1.05
C LEU A 55 -0.55 -10.90 1.36
N GLU A 56 -0.58 -12.05 2.02
CA GLU A 56 -1.80 -12.73 2.44
C GLU A 56 -2.59 -11.87 3.43
N GLN A 57 -1.93 -11.24 4.41
CA GLN A 57 -2.61 -10.31 5.32
C GLN A 57 -3.19 -9.09 4.59
N LEU A 58 -2.54 -8.63 3.52
CA LEU A 58 -2.96 -7.45 2.76
C LEU A 58 -4.08 -7.73 1.74
N ALA A 59 -4.17 -8.94 1.20
CA ALA A 59 -5.01 -9.26 0.05
C ALA A 59 -5.94 -10.48 0.23
N TYR A 60 -6.10 -10.95 1.47
CA TYR A 60 -6.96 -12.07 1.86
C TYR A 60 -7.84 -11.67 3.05
#